data_AF-A0A0U9HHI2-F1
#
_entry.id   AF-A0A0U9HHI2-F1
#
_cell.length_a   1.000
_cell.length_b   1.000
_cell.length_c   1.000
_cell.angle_alpha   90.00
_cell.angle_beta   90.00
_cell.angle_gamma   90.00
#
_symmetry.space_group_name_H-M   'P 1'
#
loop_
_entity.id
_entity.type
_entity.pdbx_description
1 polymer ?
#
loop_
_entity_poly.entity_id
_entity_poly.type
_entity_poly.pdbx_seq_one_letter_code
_entity_poly.pdbx_strand_id
1 'polypeptide(L)'
;MLIQCAKDAKETGITLSALYDVICIYAQNLKYLNDKLTELDEMIQRLAITIPEVSLISSIPGFGKRLSSVIVSEVGDISRFNNAKQLVAYCGIDPSVKQSGNFVGTKNKFTKRGSAYIRKALYIAATISVRKDSKARCVNPVIYDYYQKKIKSKPKKQALGAVMNKLVRIIFSVLKNKHPFVMITPEEQIKLYRSKAA
;
A
#
# COMPACT_ATOMS: atom_id res chain seq x y z
N MET A 1 20.09 2.08 32.46
CA MET A 1 20.36 3.36 31.79
C MET A 1 19.50 4.49 32.37
N LEU A 2 18.15 4.46 32.27
CA LEU A 2 17.28 5.51 32.83
C LEU A 2 17.42 5.73 34.35
N ILE A 3 17.54 4.66 35.13
CA ILE A 3 17.73 4.73 36.59
C ILE A 3 19.11 5.34 36.96
N GLN A 4 20.11 5.14 36.10
CA GLN A 4 21.44 5.72 36.30
C GLN A 4 21.42 7.21 35.98
N CYS A 5 20.81 7.60 34.85
CA CYS A 5 20.61 9.00 34.51
C CYS A 5 19.81 9.77 35.58
N ALA A 6 18.82 9.12 36.22
CA ALA A 6 18.07 9.71 37.33
C ALA A 6 18.89 9.90 38.62
N LYS A 7 19.91 9.05 38.85
CA LYS A 7 20.85 9.18 39.98
C LYS A 7 21.91 10.24 39.70
N ASP A 8 22.50 10.25 38.50
CA ASP A 8 23.52 11.23 38.08
C ASP A 8 22.93 12.67 38.05
N ALA A 9 21.65 12.79 37.70
CA ALA A 9 20.91 14.04 37.75
C ALA A 9 20.71 14.60 39.18
N LYS A 10 20.73 13.73 40.20
CA LYS A 10 20.65 14.11 41.61
C LYS A 10 21.99 14.66 42.14
N GLU A 11 23.11 14.23 41.54
CA GLU A 11 24.47 14.62 41.93
C GLU A 11 24.92 15.95 41.32
N THR A 12 24.39 16.34 40.15
CA THR A 12 24.86 17.49 39.37
C THR A 12 24.31 18.85 39.80
N GLY A 13 23.35 18.92 40.73
CA GLY A 13 22.89 20.18 41.34
C GLY A 13 22.15 21.16 40.41
N ILE A 14 21.94 20.82 39.13
CA ILE A 14 21.08 21.57 38.21
C ILE A 14 19.64 21.36 38.68
N THR A 15 18.85 22.42 38.90
CA THR A 15 17.45 22.30 39.32
C THR A 15 16.66 21.46 38.31
N LEU A 16 16.52 20.19 38.65
CA LEU A 16 15.95 19.14 37.82
C LEU A 16 14.44 19.27 37.66
N SER A 17 13.80 20.13 38.46
CA SER A 17 12.35 20.38 38.41
C SER A 17 11.91 20.91 37.06
N ALA A 18 12.56 21.95 36.54
CA ALA A 18 12.18 22.53 35.24
C ALA A 18 12.36 21.53 34.08
N LEU A 19 13.42 20.72 34.10
CA LEU A 19 13.64 19.68 33.09
C LEU A 19 12.62 18.54 33.22
N TYR A 20 12.31 18.13 34.46
CA TYR A 20 11.27 17.16 34.77
C TYR A 20 9.91 17.64 34.27
N ASP A 21 9.53 18.88 34.57
CA ASP A 21 8.27 19.50 34.13
C ASP A 21 8.19 19.54 32.60
N VAL A 22 9.28 19.91 31.92
CA VAL A 22 9.36 19.90 30.45
C VAL A 22 9.18 18.48 29.89
N ILE A 23 9.83 17.47 30.47
CA ILE A 23 9.67 16.06 30.06
C ILE A 23 8.21 15.60 30.28
N CYS A 24 7.61 15.96 31.41
CA CYS A 24 6.21 15.66 31.72
C CYS A 24 5.26 16.31 30.70
N ILE A 25 5.48 17.58 30.34
CA ILE A 25 4.71 18.28 29.30
C ILE A 25 4.84 17.56 27.95
N TYR A 26 6.06 17.19 27.53
CA TYR A 26 6.25 16.45 26.29
C TYR A 26 5.59 15.07 26.31
N ALA A 27 5.68 14.35 27.43
CA ALA A 27 5.03 13.05 27.59
C ALA A 27 3.50 13.17 27.53
N GLN A 28 2.92 14.20 28.15
CA GLN A 28 1.49 14.50 28.07
C GLN A 28 1.08 14.85 26.64
N ASN A 29 1.85 15.68 25.94
CA ASN A 29 1.59 16.02 24.54
C ASN A 29 1.64 14.78 23.64
N LEU A 30 2.63 13.91 23.81
CA LEU A 30 2.73 12.66 23.07
C LEU A 30 1.53 11.74 23.34
N LYS A 31 1.09 11.64 24.59
CA LYS A 31 -0.11 10.87 24.96
C LYS A 31 -1.36 11.45 24.28
N TYR A 32 -1.57 12.77 24.41
CA TYR A 32 -2.69 13.46 23.79
C TYR A 32 -2.73 13.25 22.26
N LEU A 33 -1.59 13.40 21.58
CA LEU A 33 -1.51 13.18 20.14
C LEU A 33 -1.80 11.72 19.76
N ASN A 34 -1.35 10.74 20.54
CA ASN A 34 -1.66 9.32 20.32
C ASN A 34 -3.15 9.02 20.50
N ASP A 35 -3.78 9.61 21.52
CA ASP A 35 -5.21 9.46 21.76
C ASP A 35 -6.01 10.06 20.58
N LYS A 36 -5.61 11.25 20.10
CA LYS A 36 -6.22 11.87 18.91
C LYS A 36 -6.00 11.09 17.62
N LEU A 37 -4.84 10.45 17.44
CA LEU A 37 -4.62 9.57 16.30
C LEU A 37 -5.55 8.36 16.32
N THR A 38 -5.79 7.80 17.51
CA THR A 38 -6.69 6.65 17.69
C THR A 38 -8.14 7.06 17.40
N GLU A 39 -8.58 8.22 17.90
CA GLU A 39 -9.90 8.78 17.61
C GLU A 39 -10.13 8.96 16.10
N LEU A 40 -9.16 9.54 15.39
CA LEU A 40 -9.21 9.69 13.94
C LEU A 40 -9.24 8.35 13.19
N ASP A 41 -8.45 7.38 13.65
CA ASP A 41 -8.43 6.03 13.08
C ASP A 41 -9.79 5.34 13.19
N GLU A 42 -10.47 5.48 14.34
CA GLU A 42 -11.82 4.96 14.53
C GLU A 42 -12.85 5.66 13.63
N MET A 43 -12.75 6.99 13.50
CA MET A 43 -13.60 7.75 12.57
C MET A 43 -13.44 7.25 11.13
N ILE A 44 -12.20 7.06 10.68
CA ILE A 44 -11.90 6.51 9.35
C ILE A 44 -12.50 5.12 9.19
N GLN A 45 -12.40 4.26 10.21
CA GLN A 45 -12.97 2.91 10.15
C GLN A 45 -14.50 2.93 10.09
N ARG A 46 -15.17 3.82 10.82
CA ARG A 46 -16.63 3.98 10.76
C ARG A 46 -17.07 4.40 9.35
N LEU A 47 -16.39 5.40 8.77
CA LEU A 47 -16.66 5.83 7.39
C LEU A 47 -16.33 4.75 6.35
N ALA A 48 -15.26 3.98 6.57
CA ALA A 48 -14.87 2.91 5.66
C ALA A 48 -15.94 1.81 5.51
N ILE A 49 -16.76 1.59 6.55
CA ILE A 49 -17.86 0.61 6.50
C ILE A 49 -18.99 1.07 5.57
N THR A 50 -19.22 2.39 5.46
CA THR A 50 -20.29 2.94 4.63
C THR A 50 -19.93 3.03 3.15
N ILE A 51 -18.67 2.73 2.78
CA ILE A 51 -18.15 2.83 1.43
C ILE A 51 -17.90 1.41 0.87
N PRO A 52 -18.78 0.89 -0.01
CA PRO A 52 -18.71 -0.48 -0.53
C PRO A 52 -17.37 -0.81 -1.21
N GLU A 53 -16.77 0.15 -1.90
CA GLU A 53 -15.48 0.03 -2.59
C GLU A 53 -14.34 -0.39 -1.66
N VAL A 54 -14.41 0.01 -0.38
CA VAL A 54 -13.40 -0.37 0.62
C VAL A 54 -13.48 -1.87 0.88
N SER A 55 -14.69 -2.43 1.00
CA SER A 55 -14.90 -3.87 1.18
C SER A 55 -14.48 -4.65 -0.05
N LEU A 56 -14.77 -4.12 -1.24
CA LEU A 56 -14.35 -4.71 -2.52
C LEU A 56 -12.82 -4.80 -2.61
N ILE A 57 -12.07 -3.72 -2.34
CA ILE A 57 -10.60 -3.76 -2.38
C ILE A 57 -10.05 -4.66 -1.26
N SER A 58 -10.64 -4.62 -0.06
CA SER A 58 -10.20 -5.45 1.08
C SER A 58 -10.38 -6.95 0.84
N SER A 59 -11.21 -7.37 -0.13
CA SER A 59 -11.33 -8.77 -0.52
C SER A 59 -10.09 -9.31 -1.22
N ILE A 60 -9.19 -8.44 -1.72
CA ILE A 60 -7.95 -8.84 -2.36
C ILE A 60 -6.92 -9.22 -1.27
N PRO A 61 -6.40 -10.47 -1.25
CA PRO A 61 -5.40 -10.85 -0.27
C PRO A 61 -4.15 -9.98 -0.39
N GLY A 62 -3.77 -9.35 0.73
CA GLY A 62 -2.71 -8.33 0.79
C GLY A 62 -3.22 -6.91 1.02
N PHE A 63 -4.53 -6.68 0.94
CA PHE A 63 -5.19 -5.43 1.29
C PHE A 63 -5.98 -5.59 2.58
N GLY A 64 -5.68 -4.75 3.57
CA GLY A 64 -6.51 -4.59 4.77
C GLY A 64 -7.35 -3.32 4.69
N LYS A 65 -8.36 -3.19 5.55
CA LYS A 65 -9.28 -2.04 5.58
C LYS A 65 -8.59 -0.68 5.46
N ARG A 66 -7.55 -0.43 6.27
CA ARG A 66 -6.79 0.84 6.24
C ARG A 66 -6.14 1.12 4.86
N LEU A 67 -5.51 0.12 4.25
CA LEU A 67 -4.89 0.28 2.92
C LEU A 67 -5.95 0.49 1.84
N SER A 68 -7.06 -0.25 1.94
CA SER A 68 -8.20 -0.12 1.04
C SER A 68 -8.82 1.28 1.13
N SER A 69 -9.02 1.82 2.34
CA SER A 69 -9.52 3.18 2.55
C SER A 69 -8.62 4.24 1.90
N VAL A 70 -7.30 4.13 2.06
CA VAL A 70 -6.34 5.05 1.41
C VAL A 70 -6.44 4.97 -0.11
N ILE A 71 -6.61 3.77 -0.68
CA ILE A 71 -6.72 3.61 -2.13
C ILE A 71 -8.04 4.19 -2.63
N VAL A 72 -9.15 3.91 -1.95
CA VAL A 72 -10.46 4.46 -2.32
C VAL A 72 -10.46 5.99 -2.23
N SER A 73 -9.87 6.57 -1.18
CA SER A 73 -9.80 8.04 -1.04
C SER A 73 -8.94 8.70 -2.11
N GLU A 74 -7.87 8.03 -2.56
CA GLU A 74 -6.96 8.55 -3.58
C GLU A 74 -7.51 8.36 -5.01
N VAL A 75 -8.19 7.25 -5.29
CA VAL A 75 -8.76 6.97 -6.61
C VAL A 75 -10.07 7.75 -6.81
N GLY A 76 -10.89 7.86 -5.77
CA GLY A 76 -12.25 8.40 -5.85
C GLY A 76 -13.12 7.56 -6.78
N ASP A 77 -13.91 8.22 -7.63
CA ASP A 77 -14.77 7.54 -8.59
C ASP A 77 -13.96 6.83 -9.70
N ILE A 78 -14.09 5.50 -9.76
CA ILE A 78 -13.45 4.65 -10.77
C ILE A 78 -13.96 4.92 -12.20
N SER A 79 -15.17 5.47 -12.35
CA SER A 79 -15.78 5.75 -13.65
C SER A 79 -14.97 6.74 -14.51
N ARG A 80 -14.14 7.56 -13.85
CA ARG A 80 -13.21 8.52 -14.48
C ARG A 80 -12.13 7.84 -15.33
N PHE A 81 -11.93 6.54 -15.16
CA PHE A 81 -10.92 5.77 -15.86
C PHE A 81 -11.58 4.78 -16.84
N ASN A 82 -11.36 4.99 -18.13
CA ASN A 82 -11.86 4.11 -19.19
C ASN A 82 -11.19 2.72 -19.14
N ASN A 83 -9.91 2.69 -18.78
CA ASN A 83 -9.11 1.47 -18.73
C ASN A 83 -8.11 1.45 -17.57
N ALA A 84 -7.65 0.25 -17.20
CA ALA A 84 -6.69 0.06 -16.13
C ALA A 84 -5.33 0.74 -16.37
N LYS A 85 -4.94 1.00 -17.63
CA LYS A 85 -3.67 1.68 -17.93
C LYS A 85 -3.73 3.15 -17.50
N GLN A 86 -4.89 3.80 -17.62
CA GLN A 86 -5.10 5.17 -17.13
C GLN A 86 -4.96 5.22 -15.60
N LEU A 87 -5.51 4.24 -14.88
CA LEU A 87 -5.35 4.16 -13.43
C LEU A 87 -3.87 3.94 -13.03
N VAL A 88 -3.14 3.08 -13.74
CA VAL A 88 -1.70 2.87 -13.53
C VAL A 88 -0.91 4.16 -13.72
N ALA A 89 -1.22 4.93 -14.77
CA ALA A 89 -0.57 6.22 -15.05
C ALA A 89 -0.94 7.26 -13.99
N TYR A 90 -2.20 7.29 -13.54
CA TYR A 90 -2.67 8.14 -12.46
C TYR A 90 -1.93 7.87 -11.14
N CYS A 91 -1.72 6.60 -10.79
CA CYS A 91 -0.91 6.21 -9.64
C CYS A 91 0.58 6.59 -9.79
N GLY A 92 1.05 6.90 -11.00
CA GLY A 92 2.44 7.25 -11.31
C GLY A 92 3.42 6.09 -11.10
N ILE A 93 2.96 4.85 -11.33
CA ILE A 93 3.76 3.62 -11.23
C ILE A 93 4.14 3.04 -12.60
N ASP A 94 3.76 3.72 -13.68
CA ASP A 94 4.22 3.43 -15.03
C ASP A 94 5.70 3.80 -15.20
N PRO A 95 6.44 3.06 -16.04
CA PRO A 95 7.83 3.39 -16.33
C PRO A 95 7.92 4.70 -17.13
N SER A 96 8.80 5.59 -16.73
CA SER A 96 9.16 6.81 -17.45
C SER A 96 9.75 6.48 -18.81
N VAL A 97 9.50 7.33 -19.80
CA VAL A 97 10.19 7.24 -21.10
C VAL A 97 11.42 8.15 -21.05
N LYS A 98 12.61 7.62 -21.36
CA LYS A 98 13.83 8.40 -21.55
C LYS A 98 14.34 8.15 -22.97
N GLN A 99 13.96 9.01 -23.91
CA GLN A 99 14.35 8.92 -25.31
C GLN A 99 14.79 10.29 -25.84
N SER A 100 15.83 10.33 -26.67
CA SER A 100 16.29 11.54 -27.37
C SER A 100 16.88 11.17 -28.73
N GLY A 101 16.25 11.59 -29.83
CA GLY A 101 16.65 11.17 -31.17
C GLY A 101 16.73 9.64 -31.27
N ASN A 102 17.93 9.12 -31.57
CA ASN A 102 18.23 7.69 -31.67
C ASN A 102 18.54 7.00 -30.33
N PHE A 103 18.63 7.75 -29.22
CA PHE A 103 18.92 7.18 -27.91
C PHE A 103 17.65 6.70 -27.21
N VAL A 104 17.62 5.41 -26.85
CA VAL A 104 16.58 4.81 -26.01
C VAL A 104 17.20 4.37 -24.68
N GLY A 105 16.78 5.01 -23.59
CA GLY A 105 17.23 4.69 -22.25
C GLY A 105 16.67 3.36 -21.75
N THR A 106 17.54 2.50 -21.22
CA THR A 106 17.18 1.17 -20.66
C THR A 106 16.86 1.22 -19.16
N LYS A 107 17.27 2.27 -18.44
CA LYS A 107 17.06 2.44 -17.00
C LYS A 107 15.95 3.45 -16.70
N ASN A 108 14.71 3.02 -16.88
CA ASN A 108 13.53 3.84 -16.62
C ASN A 108 13.09 3.77 -15.15
N LYS A 109 12.67 4.90 -14.60
CA LYS A 109 12.15 5.02 -13.23
C LYS A 109 10.62 5.05 -13.27
N PHE A 110 9.95 5.02 -12.12
CA PHE A 110 8.54 5.40 -12.10
C PHE A 110 8.37 6.87 -12.49
N THR A 111 7.29 7.19 -13.19
CA THR A 111 6.97 8.58 -13.56
C THR A 111 6.71 9.47 -12.34
N LYS A 112 6.18 8.90 -11.25
CA LYS A 112 5.82 9.60 -10.00
C LYS A 112 4.81 10.75 -10.17
N ARG A 113 4.08 10.79 -11.29
CA ARG A 113 3.07 11.84 -11.58
C ARG A 113 1.89 11.85 -10.59
N GLY A 114 1.56 10.70 -10.01
CA GLY A 114 0.50 10.56 -9.01
C GLY A 114 0.88 10.97 -7.58
N SER A 115 -0.05 10.73 -6.65
CA SER A 115 0.19 10.91 -5.21
C SER A 115 1.25 9.96 -4.65
N ALA A 116 2.03 10.44 -3.68
CA ALA A 116 2.97 9.61 -2.95
C ALA A 116 2.26 8.60 -2.03
N TYR A 117 1.06 8.93 -1.54
CA TYR A 117 0.29 8.08 -0.64
C TYR A 117 -0.22 6.82 -1.32
N ILE A 118 -0.84 6.93 -2.50
CA ILE A 118 -1.30 5.75 -3.25
C ILE A 118 -0.13 4.84 -3.66
N ARG A 119 1.02 5.43 -4.06
CA ARG A 119 2.23 4.64 -4.35
C ARG A 119 2.74 3.89 -3.12
N LYS A 120 2.76 4.54 -1.95
CA LYS A 120 3.16 3.93 -0.69
C LYS A 120 2.19 2.80 -0.31
N ALA A 121 0.88 3.03 -0.41
CA ALA A 121 -0.14 2.02 -0.14
C ALA A 121 0.02 0.79 -1.06
N LEU A 122 0.20 1.00 -2.36
CA LEU A 122 0.43 -0.06 -3.34
C LEU A 122 1.73 -0.82 -3.08
N TYR A 123 2.80 -0.14 -2.67
CA TYR A 123 4.07 -0.79 -2.32
C TYR A 123 3.92 -1.69 -1.09
N ILE A 124 3.22 -1.21 -0.06
CA ILE A 124 2.92 -2.00 1.14
C ILE A 124 2.07 -3.21 0.76
N ALA A 125 0.97 -3.02 0.03
CA ALA A 125 0.09 -4.10 -0.41
C ALA A 125 0.83 -5.14 -1.26
N ALA A 126 1.66 -4.70 -2.21
CA ALA A 126 2.50 -5.58 -3.02
C ALA A 126 3.47 -6.40 -2.16
N THR A 127 4.11 -5.75 -1.18
CA THR A 127 5.05 -6.43 -0.26
C THR A 127 4.34 -7.48 0.58
N ILE A 128 3.13 -7.19 1.07
CA ILE A 128 2.32 -8.15 1.84
C ILE A 128 1.86 -9.30 0.94
N SER A 129 1.40 -9.00 -0.27
CA SER A 129 0.87 -10.01 -1.22
C SER A 129 1.89 -11.08 -1.60
N VAL A 130 3.19 -10.75 -1.61
CA VAL A 130 4.29 -11.68 -1.96
C VAL A 130 4.93 -12.34 -0.73
N ARG A 131 4.41 -12.10 0.47
CA ARG A 131 4.88 -12.76 1.70
C ARG A 131 4.24 -14.13 1.89
N LYS A 132 4.91 -14.93 2.71
CA LYS A 132 4.35 -16.13 3.34
C LYS A 132 3.99 -15.79 4.78
N ASP A 133 2.91 -16.39 5.28
CA ASP A 133 2.54 -16.33 6.69
C ASP A 133 3.48 -17.17 7.57
N SER A 134 3.26 -17.15 8.88
CA SER A 134 4.06 -17.94 9.84
C SER A 134 3.98 -19.45 9.62
N LYS A 135 2.96 -19.94 8.90
CA LYS A 135 2.77 -21.33 8.51
C LYS A 135 3.28 -21.62 7.10
N ALA A 136 4.12 -20.74 6.55
CA ALA A 136 4.69 -20.81 5.21
C ALA A 136 3.66 -20.78 4.05
N ARG A 137 2.41 -20.40 4.31
CA ARG A 137 1.36 -20.25 3.29
C ARG A 137 1.48 -18.89 2.62
N CYS A 138 1.42 -18.85 1.29
CA CYS A 138 1.44 -17.60 0.55
C CYS A 138 0.17 -16.79 0.84
N VAL A 139 0.31 -15.50 1.16
CA VAL A 139 -0.84 -14.61 1.37
C VAL A 139 -1.71 -14.55 0.10
N ASN A 140 -1.05 -14.43 -1.05
CA ASN A 140 -1.70 -14.52 -2.36
C ASN A 140 -0.88 -15.44 -3.27
N PRO A 141 -1.22 -16.74 -3.39
CA PRO A 141 -0.49 -17.69 -4.23
C PRO A 141 -0.29 -17.24 -5.68
N VAL A 142 -1.32 -16.63 -6.29
CA VAL A 142 -1.27 -16.17 -7.70
C VAL A 142 -0.27 -15.03 -7.88
N ILE A 143 -0.31 -14.04 -6.98
CA ILE A 143 0.62 -12.90 -7.01
C ILE A 143 2.03 -13.33 -6.61
N TYR A 144 2.15 -14.25 -5.65
CA TYR A 144 3.42 -14.83 -5.23
C TYR A 144 4.12 -15.53 -6.40
N ASP A 145 3.43 -16.42 -7.12
CA ASP A 145 3.99 -17.11 -8.29
C ASP A 145 4.40 -16.11 -9.39
N TYR A 146 3.54 -15.11 -9.67
CA TYR A 146 3.89 -14.04 -10.60
C TYR A 146 5.18 -13.30 -10.19
N TYR A 147 5.34 -12.99 -8.91
CA TYR A 147 6.56 -12.38 -8.38
C TYR A 147 7.79 -13.30 -8.52
N GLN A 148 7.66 -14.59 -8.17
CA GLN A 148 8.73 -15.57 -8.30
C GLN A 148 9.21 -15.72 -9.75
N LYS A 149 8.29 -15.71 -10.72
CA LYS A 149 8.63 -15.70 -12.14
C LYS A 149 9.38 -14.43 -12.56
N LYS A 150 9.01 -13.26 -12.01
CA LYS A 150 9.64 -11.98 -12.34
C LYS A 150 11.04 -11.81 -11.74
N ILE A 151 11.31 -12.32 -10.54
CA ILE A 151 12.65 -12.20 -9.94
C ILE A 151 13.71 -13.03 -10.67
N LYS A 152 13.33 -14.03 -11.47
CA LYS A 152 14.25 -14.78 -12.34
C LYS A 152 14.90 -13.91 -13.42
N SER A 153 14.21 -12.86 -13.88
CA SER A 153 14.67 -11.98 -14.98
C SER A 153 14.89 -10.53 -14.56
N LYS A 154 14.45 -10.13 -13.36
CA LYS A 154 14.49 -8.74 -12.90
C LYS A 154 14.95 -8.63 -11.44
N PRO A 155 15.62 -7.53 -11.07
CA PRO A 155 15.91 -7.23 -9.67
C PRO A 155 14.63 -7.22 -8.81
N LYS A 156 14.74 -7.66 -7.54
CA LYS A 156 13.61 -7.80 -6.61
C LYS A 156 12.70 -6.56 -6.55
N LYS A 157 13.27 -5.36 -6.46
CA LYS A 157 12.50 -4.10 -6.43
C LYS A 157 11.74 -3.83 -7.74
N GLN A 158 12.30 -4.19 -8.89
CA GLN A 158 11.61 -4.06 -10.17
C GLN A 158 10.50 -5.10 -10.34
N ALA A 159 10.73 -6.33 -9.86
CA ALA A 159 9.68 -7.35 -9.81
C ALA A 159 8.51 -6.91 -8.92
N LEU A 160 8.79 -6.27 -7.79
CA LEU A 160 7.75 -5.70 -6.92
C LEU A 160 6.99 -4.56 -7.62
N GLY A 161 7.67 -3.73 -8.41
CA GLY A 161 7.01 -2.73 -9.26
C GLY A 161 6.05 -3.35 -10.29
N ALA A 162 6.42 -4.50 -10.87
CA ALA A 162 5.53 -5.26 -11.76
C ALA A 162 4.31 -5.83 -11.00
N VAL A 163 4.51 -6.28 -9.75
CA VAL A 163 3.41 -6.71 -8.87
C VAL A 163 2.47 -5.53 -8.58
N MET A 164 2.99 -4.35 -8.23
CA MET A 164 2.17 -3.14 -8.02
C MET A 164 1.30 -2.85 -9.25
N ASN A 165 1.88 -2.90 -10.46
CA ASN A 165 1.12 -2.71 -11.71
C ASN A 165 0.00 -3.76 -11.88
N LYS A 166 0.30 -5.03 -11.57
CA LYS A 166 -0.68 -6.12 -11.62
C LYS A 166 -1.81 -5.90 -10.60
N LEU A 167 -1.50 -5.47 -9.39
CA LEU A 167 -2.48 -5.16 -8.35
C LEU A 167 -3.39 -4.00 -8.73
N VAL A 168 -2.86 -2.92 -9.31
CA VAL A 168 -3.70 -1.79 -9.80
C VAL A 168 -4.70 -2.26 -10.86
N ARG A 169 -4.31 -3.18 -11.74
CA ARG A 169 -5.23 -3.76 -12.74
C ARG A 169 -6.33 -4.60 -12.10
N ILE A 170 -6.01 -5.33 -11.02
CA ILE A 170 -6.99 -6.09 -10.24
C ILE A 170 -7.96 -5.13 -9.55
N ILE A 171 -7.46 -4.10 -8.87
CA ILE A 171 -8.27 -3.05 -8.24
C ILE A 171 -9.23 -2.43 -9.27
N PHE A 172 -8.73 -2.05 -10.44
CA PHE A 172 -9.58 -1.51 -11.51
C PHE A 172 -10.71 -2.46 -11.89
N SER A 173 -10.41 -3.76 -12.07
CA SER A 173 -11.41 -4.77 -12.43
C SER A 173 -12.45 -4.98 -11.34
N VAL A 174 -12.03 -5.03 -10.09
CA VAL A 174 -12.91 -5.25 -8.92
C VAL A 174 -13.85 -4.08 -8.73
N LEU A 175 -13.33 -2.84 -8.80
CA LEU A 175 -14.13 -1.63 -8.68
C LEU A 175 -15.08 -1.44 -9.86
N LYS A 176 -14.62 -1.67 -11.09
CA LYS A 176 -15.46 -1.50 -12.30
C LYS A 176 -16.59 -2.51 -12.38
N ASN A 177 -16.33 -3.77 -12.00
CA ASN A 177 -17.33 -4.83 -12.05
C ASN A 177 -18.20 -4.88 -10.78
N LYS A 178 -17.85 -4.12 -9.74
CA LYS A 178 -18.52 -4.13 -8.42
C LYS A 178 -18.65 -5.54 -7.81
N HIS A 179 -17.69 -6.41 -8.11
CA HIS A 179 -17.67 -7.79 -7.62
C HIS A 179 -16.43 -8.02 -6.75
N PRO A 180 -16.60 -8.68 -5.58
CA PRO A 180 -15.47 -9.07 -4.74
C PRO A 180 -14.44 -9.88 -5.52
N PHE A 181 -13.19 -9.74 -5.14
CA PHE A 181 -12.10 -10.46 -5.75
C PHE A 181 -12.22 -11.96 -5.49
N VAL A 182 -12.12 -12.75 -6.56
CA VAL A 182 -12.08 -14.21 -6.50
C VAL A 182 -10.66 -14.65 -6.85
N MET A 183 -10.12 -15.56 -6.05
CA MET A 183 -8.80 -16.16 -6.27
C MET A 183 -8.87 -17.15 -7.43
N ILE A 184 -8.56 -16.67 -8.63
CA ILE A 184 -8.56 -17.47 -9.87
C ILE A 184 -7.18 -17.36 -10.51
N THR A 185 -6.68 -18.47 -11.05
CA THR A 185 -5.42 -18.47 -11.80
C THR A 185 -5.59 -17.78 -13.17
N PRO A 186 -4.51 -17.26 -13.78
CA PRO A 186 -4.61 -16.65 -15.10
C PRO A 186 -5.18 -17.59 -16.18
N GLU A 187 -4.91 -18.88 -16.09
CA GLU A 187 -5.36 -19.90 -17.05
C GLU A 187 -6.88 -20.14 -16.94
N GLU A 188 -7.39 -20.29 -15.72
CA GLU A 188 -8.82 -20.39 -15.45
C GLU A 188 -9.56 -19.12 -15.88
N GLN A 189 -8.98 -17.94 -15.63
CA GLN A 189 -9.58 -16.69 -16.05
C GLN A 189 -9.67 -16.57 -17.59
N ILE A 190 -8.66 -17.05 -18.33
CA ILE A 190 -8.73 -17.12 -19.80
C ILE A 190 -9.84 -18.06 -20.26
N LYS A 191 -10.00 -19.23 -19.63
CA LYS A 191 -11.09 -20.17 -19.94
C LYS A 191 -12.46 -19.52 -19.72
N LEU A 192 -12.64 -18.82 -18.59
CA LEU A 192 -13.88 -18.12 -18.26
C LEU A 192 -14.21 -16.99 -19.25
N TYR A 193 -13.20 -16.24 -19.71
CA TYR A 193 -13.43 -15.22 -20.73
C TYR A 193 -13.82 -15.81 -22.07
N ARG A 194 -13.18 -16.91 -22.48
CA ARG A 194 -13.50 -17.61 -23.73
C ARG A 194 -14.89 -18.22 -23.70
N SER A 195 -15.32 -18.77 -22.57
CA SER A 195 -16.66 -19.36 -22.42
C SER A 195 -17.79 -18.33 -22.39
N LYS A 196 -17.50 -17.07 -22.05
CA LYS A 196 -18.49 -15.97 -22.10
C LYS A 196 -18.60 -15.29 -23.47
N ALA A 197 -17.64 -15.54 -24.35
CA ALA A 197 -17.58 -14.96 -25.69
C ALA A 197 -18.07 -15.92 -26.79
N ALA A 198 -18.30 -17.19 -26.42
CA ALA A 198 -19.00 -18.19 -27.22
C ALA A 198 -20.49 -18.18 -26.85
#